data_AF-W1YLU0-F1
#
_entry.id   AF-W1YLU0-F1
#
_cell.length_a   1.000
_cell.length_b   1.000
_cell.length_c   1.000
_cell.angle_alpha   90.00
_cell.angle_beta   90.00
_cell.angle_gamma   90.00
#
_symmetry.space_group_name_H-M   'P 1'
#
loop_
_entity.id
_entity.type
_entity.pdbx_description
1 polymer ?
#
loop_
_entity_poly.entity_id
_entity_poly.type
_entity_poly.pdbx_seq_one_letter_code
_entity_poly.pdbx_strand_id
1 'polypeptide(L)'
;QVVVSFNFLKVGKLRKVFFNYCQYSSRYQRYLDGENPNTFNPAFSNGSIMDIGFYCLASAVALFGEPKSVQATASLLASGVDAHGVVVMD
;
A
#
# COMPACT_ATOMS: atom_id res chain seq x y z
N GLN A 1 -7.87 0.03 -12.68
CA GLN A 1 -6.45 -0.36 -12.63
C GLN A 1 -5.89 -0.26 -14.04
N VAL A 2 -4.86 0.56 -14.27
CA VAL A 2 -4.10 0.55 -15.53
C VAL A 2 -2.89 -0.33 -15.30
N VAL A 3 -2.87 -1.52 -15.90
CA VAL A 3 -1.69 -2.38 -15.88
C VAL A 3 -0.79 -1.90 -17.01
N VAL A 4 0.32 -1.24 -16.65
CA VAL A 4 1.34 -0.86 -17.62
C VAL A 4 2.17 -2.09 -17.94
N SER A 5 2.02 -2.63 -19.15
CA SER A 5 2.84 -3.73 -19.64
C SER A 5 4.25 -3.22 -19.95
N PHE A 6 5.24 -3.62 -19.14
CA PHE A 6 6.63 -3.26 -19.38
C PHE A 6 7.25 -4.14 -20.45
N ASN A 7 7.90 -3.53 -21.45
CA ASN A 7 8.80 -4.26 -22.33
C ASN A 7 10.17 -4.37 -21.64
N PHE A 8 10.35 -5.45 -20.87
CA PHE A 8 11.56 -5.70 -20.08
C PHE A 8 12.85 -5.76 -20.93
N LEU A 9 12.75 -6.03 -22.24
CA LEU A 9 13.92 -6.09 -23.14
C LEU A 9 14.64 -4.74 -23.27
N LYS A 10 13.98 -3.61 -23.01
CA LYS A 10 14.59 -2.27 -23.11
C LYS A 10 15.21 -1.76 -21.82
N VAL A 11 14.89 -2.37 -20.68
CA VAL A 11 15.23 -1.84 -19.34
C VAL A 11 16.49 -2.51 -18.76
N GLY A 12 16.98 -3.58 -19.39
CA GLY A 12 18.13 -4.35 -18.91
C GLY A 12 17.82 -5.10 -17.62
N LYS A 13 18.86 -5.44 -16.85
CA LYS A 13 18.70 -6.21 -15.61
C LYS A 13 18.12 -5.34 -14.50
N LEU A 14 16.85 -5.57 -14.15
CA LEU A 14 16.21 -4.93 -13.01
C LEU A 14 16.88 -5.33 -11.69
N ARG A 15 17.09 -4.35 -10.82
CA ARG A 15 17.69 -4.52 -9.48
C ARG A 15 16.75 -4.17 -8.35
N LYS A 16 15.83 -3.24 -8.60
CA LYS A 16 14.87 -2.72 -7.64
C LYS A 16 13.72 -2.08 -8.41
N VAL A 17 12.52 -2.21 -7.87
CA VAL A 17 11.32 -1.51 -8.34
C VAL A 17 10.70 -0.82 -7.14
N PHE A 18 10.09 0.34 -7.39
CA PHE A 18 9.44 1.12 -6.35
C PHE A 18 8.05 1.53 -6.82
N PHE A 19 7.03 1.12 -6.06
CA PHE A 19 5.64 1.52 -6.26
C PHE A 19 5.24 2.39 -5.08
N ASN A 20 4.59 3.52 -5.37
CA ASN A 20 4.12 4.42 -4.34
C ASN A 20 2.71 4.90 -4.68
N TYR A 21 1.80 4.74 -3.73
CA TYR A 21 0.48 5.35 -3.77
C TYR A 21 0.22 6.02 -2.42
N CYS A 22 0.45 7.33 -2.38
CA CYS A 22 0.18 8.17 -1.22
C CYS A 22 -0.94 9.16 -1.55
N GLN A 23 -1.96 9.21 -0.69
CA GLN A 23 -3.06 10.15 -0.81
C GLN A 23 -3.56 10.56 0.58
N TYR A 24 -3.82 11.86 0.77
CA TYR A 24 -4.53 12.31 1.96
C TYR A 24 -6.01 11.90 1.87
N SER A 25 -6.47 11.10 2.83
CA SER A 25 -7.86 10.66 2.86
C SER A 25 -8.78 11.81 3.21
N SER A 26 -9.84 12.02 2.41
CA SER A 26 -10.90 13.00 2.73
C SER A 26 -11.60 12.74 4.06
N ARG A 27 -11.46 11.51 4.59
CA ARG A 27 -12.02 11.10 5.89
C ARG A 27 -11.07 11.37 7.06
N TYR A 28 -9.82 11.76 6.79
CA TYR A 28 -8.81 11.94 7.83
C TYR A 28 -9.13 13.14 8.73
N GLN A 29 -9.67 14.23 8.17
CA GLN A 29 -10.08 15.37 8.97
C GLN A 29 -11.14 14.97 10.01
N ARG A 30 -12.18 14.23 9.60
CA ARG A 30 -13.22 13.73 10.51
C ARG A 30 -12.65 12.85 11.62
N TYR A 31 -11.63 12.05 11.32
CA TYR A 31 -10.92 11.27 12.33
C TYR A 31 -10.18 12.16 13.34
N LEU A 32 -9.50 13.21 12.89
CA LEU A 32 -8.85 14.19 13.77
C LEU A 32 -9.86 14.96 14.63
N ASP A 33 -11.06 15.19 14.11
CA ASP A 33 -12.17 15.83 14.82
C ASP A 33 -12.82 14.89 15.86
N GLY A 34 -12.33 13.64 15.99
CA GLY A 34 -12.75 12.66 16.99
C GLY A 34 -13.82 11.68 16.52
N GLU A 35 -14.23 11.73 15.25
CA GLU A 35 -15.10 10.71 14.68
C GLU A 35 -14.36 9.39 14.41
N ASN A 36 -15.11 8.30 14.25
CA ASN A 36 -14.55 6.98 13.93
C ASN A 36 -15.02 6.50 12.54
N PRO A 37 -14.51 7.07 11.44
CA PRO A 37 -14.87 6.62 10.10
C PRO A 37 -14.34 5.20 9.85
N ASN A 38 -15.10 4.39 9.11
CA ASN A 38 -14.78 2.97 8.86
C ASN A 38 -13.36 2.74 8.32
N THR A 39 -12.81 3.67 7.53
CA THR A 39 -11.46 3.59 6.95
C THR A 39 -10.34 3.56 8.01
N PHE A 40 -10.58 4.10 9.21
CA PHE A 40 -9.61 4.12 10.30
C PHE A 40 -10.06 3.28 11.51
N ASN A 41 -11.05 2.41 11.32
CA ASN A 41 -11.56 1.53 12.35
C ASN A 41 -10.99 0.11 12.17
N PRO A 42 -10.23 -0.41 13.15
CA PRO A 42 -9.57 -1.71 13.04
C PRO A 42 -10.54 -2.90 12.92
N ALA A 43 -11.80 -2.74 13.33
CA ALA A 43 -12.83 -3.78 13.19
C ALA A 43 -13.12 -4.15 11.71
N PHE A 44 -12.78 -3.28 10.76
CA PHE A 44 -12.93 -3.53 9.33
C PHE A 44 -11.62 -3.93 8.65
N SER A 45 -10.56 -4.22 9.42
CA SER A 45 -9.23 -4.61 8.92
C SER A 45 -8.69 -3.72 7.80
N ASN A 46 -9.00 -2.42 7.91
CA ASN A 46 -8.60 -1.41 6.95
C ASN A 46 -7.25 -0.79 7.33
N GLY A 47 -6.79 0.16 6.52
CA GLY A 47 -5.57 0.92 6.70
C GLY A 47 -4.89 1.21 5.37
N SER A 48 -3.88 2.09 5.39
CA SER A 48 -3.22 2.55 4.16
C SER A 48 -2.71 1.44 3.25
N ILE A 49 -2.11 0.38 3.82
CA ILE A 49 -1.60 -0.78 3.07
C ILE A 49 -2.76 -1.56 2.45
N MET A 50 -3.86 -1.75 3.16
CA MET A 50 -5.00 -2.55 2.68
C MET A 50 -5.90 -1.79 1.70
N ASP A 51 -6.12 -0.48 1.92
CA ASP A 51 -7.02 0.35 1.10
C ASP A 51 -6.38 0.71 -0.25
N ILE A 52 -5.25 1.42 -0.21
CA ILE A 52 -4.60 1.95 -1.42
C ILE A 52 -3.26 1.27 -1.72
N GLY A 53 -2.56 0.77 -0.71
CA GLY A 53 -1.31 0.03 -0.86
C GLY A 53 -1.49 -1.31 -1.59
N PHE A 54 -2.68 -1.90 -1.51
CA PHE A 54 -3.04 -3.15 -2.19
C PHE A 54 -2.79 -3.04 -3.71
N TYR A 55 -3.06 -1.89 -4.31
CA TYR A 55 -2.82 -1.71 -5.75
C TYR A 55 -1.34 -1.80 -6.09
N CYS A 56 -0.46 -1.27 -5.24
CA CYS A 56 1.00 -1.39 -5.42
C CYS A 56 1.46 -2.84 -5.28
N LEU A 57 0.96 -3.56 -4.26
CA LEU A 57 1.26 -4.97 -4.05
C LEU A 57 0.77 -5.83 -5.21
N ALA A 58 -0.48 -5.68 -5.61
CA ALA A 58 -1.08 -6.40 -6.73
C ALA A 58 -0.33 -6.13 -8.04
N SER A 59 0.09 -4.88 -8.30
CA SER A 59 0.90 -4.55 -9.47
C SER A 59 2.30 -5.19 -9.42
N ALA A 60 2.96 -5.21 -8.25
CA ALA A 60 4.24 -5.88 -8.11
C ALA A 60 4.13 -7.38 -8.38
N VAL A 61 3.15 -8.05 -7.77
CA VAL A 61 2.91 -9.50 -7.95
C VAL A 61 2.52 -9.83 -9.39
N ALA A 62 1.66 -9.02 -10.01
CA ALA A 62 1.27 -9.22 -11.40
C ALA A 62 2.44 -9.07 -12.40
N LEU A 63 3.42 -8.20 -12.09
CA LEU A 63 4.55 -7.94 -12.97
C LEU A 63 5.75 -8.87 -12.72
N PHE A 64 5.98 -9.29 -11.48
CA PHE A 64 7.20 -10.00 -11.07
C PHE A 64 6.95 -11.39 -10.48
N GLY A 65 5.69 -11.77 -10.27
CA GLY A 65 5.31 -13.04 -9.64
C GLY A 65 5.28 -12.96 -8.11
N GLU A 66 5.16 -14.13 -7.49
CA GLU A 66 5.11 -14.26 -6.03
C GLU A 66 6.50 -13.97 -5.41
N PRO A 67 6.58 -13.09 -4.40
CA PRO A 67 7.83 -12.80 -3.72
C PRO A 67 8.25 -13.95 -2.80
N LYS A 68 9.55 -14.14 -2.61
CA LYS A 68 10.11 -15.14 -1.69
C LYS A 68 9.92 -14.76 -0.23
N SER A 69 9.90 -13.46 0.06
CA SER A 69 9.69 -12.93 1.40
C SER A 69 9.00 -11.57 1.35
N VAL A 70 8.29 -11.25 2.43
CA VAL A 70 7.58 -9.98 2.60
C VAL A 70 7.90 -9.43 3.99
N GLN A 71 8.31 -8.17 4.04
CA GLN A 71 8.48 -7.42 5.29
C GLN A 71 7.64 -6.15 5.23
N ALA A 72 6.78 -5.93 6.22
CA ALA A 72 5.93 -4.76 6.29
C ALA A 72 6.20 -3.97 7.56
N THR A 73 6.27 -2.65 7.45
CA THR A 73 6.33 -1.72 8.57
C THR A 73 5.29 -0.63 8.39
N ALA A 74 4.74 -0.13 9.49
CA ALA A 74 3.68 0.86 9.43
C ALA A 74 3.73 1.83 10.61
N SER A 75 3.30 3.06 10.34
CA SER A 75 2.98 4.05 11.37
C SER A 75 1.49 3.91 11.71
N LEU A 76 1.20 3.53 12.95
CA LEU A 76 -0.17 3.33 13.39
C LEU A 76 -0.80 4.63 13.89
N LEU A 77 -2.08 4.80 13.61
CA LEU A 77 -2.94 5.78 14.27
C LEU A 77 -3.25 5.34 15.70
N ALA A 78 -3.78 6.26 16.51
CA ALA A 78 -4.26 5.94 17.85
C ALA A 78 -5.35 4.84 17.84
N SER A 79 -6.12 4.73 16.75
CA SER A 79 -7.08 3.64 16.55
C SER A 79 -6.44 2.26 16.33
N GLY A 80 -5.13 2.18 16.09
CA GLY A 80 -4.40 0.96 15.77
C GLY A 80 -4.36 0.59 14.28
N VAL A 81 -5.06 1.33 13.42
CA VAL A 81 -5.00 1.20 11.95
C VAL A 81 -3.74 1.87 11.40
N ASP A 82 -3.13 1.33 10.34
CA ASP A 82 -1.98 1.96 9.70
C ASP A 82 -2.37 3.24 8.94
N ALA A 83 -1.71 4.35 9.29
CA ALA A 83 -1.81 5.64 8.61
C ALA A 83 -1.01 5.66 7.31
N HIS A 84 0.15 5.01 7.36
CA HIS A 84 1.11 4.87 6.28
C HIS A 84 1.92 3.62 6.54
N GLY A 85 2.25 2.87 5.50
CA GLY A 85 3.10 1.71 5.61
C GLY A 85 3.97 1.47 4.39
N VAL A 86 5.04 0.71 4.62
CA VAL A 86 6.01 0.30 3.62
C VAL A 86 6.05 -1.22 3.59
N VAL A 87 5.99 -1.78 2.40
CA VAL A 87 6.16 -3.22 2.18
C VAL A 87 7.35 -3.45 1.28
N VAL A 88 8.28 -4.29 1.74
CA VAL A 88 9.47 -4.72 1.02
C VAL A 88 9.28 -6.19 0.62
N MET A 89 9.50 -6.48 -0.65
CA MET A 89 9.33 -7.79 -1.27
C MET A 89 10.64 -8.20 -1.97
N ASP A 90 11.03 -9.47 -1.85
CA ASP A 90 12.19 -10.09 -2.55
C ASP A 90 11.75 -11.06 -3.65
#